data_AF-A0A559J1P7-F1
#
_entry.id   AF-A0A559J1P7-F1
#
_cell.length_a   1.000
_cell.length_b   1.000
_cell.length_c   1.000
_cell.angle_alpha   90.00
_cell.angle_beta   90.00
_cell.angle_gamma   90.00
#
_symmetry.space_group_name_H-M   'P 1'
#
loop_
_entity.id
_entity.type
_entity.pdbx_description
1 polymer ?
#
loop_
_entity_poly.entity_id
_entity_poly.type
_entity_poly.pdbx_seq_one_letter_code
_entity_poly.pdbx_strand_id
1 'polypeptide(L)'
;MKKLKSCVFVTILLSFFFTSTVYGTTWEDLKPEEVIKRATIVVEGKFDFSTHYTDGASGLTIGYDFKVDKLYKGHEFDLIMVAADENDKEWIEKHQNNNG
;
A
#
# COMPACT_ATOMS: atom_id res chain seq x y z
N MET A 1 38.68 -24.33 -6.82
CA MET A 1 37.27 -24.69 -7.09
C MET A 1 36.40 -24.87 -5.83
N LYS A 2 36.85 -25.57 -4.77
CA LYS A 2 36.04 -25.78 -3.54
C LYS A 2 35.59 -24.49 -2.82
N LYS A 3 36.49 -23.49 -2.69
CA LYS A 3 36.17 -22.19 -2.06
C LYS A 3 35.15 -21.37 -2.86
N LEU A 4 35.19 -21.46 -4.20
CA LEU A 4 34.24 -20.78 -5.09
C LEU A 4 32.83 -21.39 -4.96
N LYS A 5 32.72 -22.72 -4.90
CA LYS A 5 31.45 -23.43 -4.65
C LYS A 5 30.87 -23.10 -3.28
N SER A 6 31.73 -22.96 -2.26
CA SER A 6 31.32 -22.57 -0.90
C SER A 6 30.81 -21.13 -0.84
N CYS A 7 31.45 -20.19 -1.54
CA CYS A 7 30.99 -18.81 -1.60
C CYS A 7 29.62 -18.70 -2.26
N VAL A 8 29.43 -19.37 -3.42
CA VAL A 8 28.15 -19.38 -4.14
C VAL A 8 27.02 -19.93 -3.27
N PHE A 9 27.28 -21.00 -2.51
CA PHE A 9 26.28 -21.58 -1.60
C PHE A 9 25.86 -20.59 -0.49
N VAL A 10 26.82 -19.88 0.11
CA VAL A 10 26.55 -18.89 1.16
C VAL A 10 25.76 -17.70 0.60
N THR A 11 26.08 -17.23 -0.60
CA THR A 11 25.34 -16.13 -1.26
C THR A 11 23.90 -16.53 -1.55
N ILE A 12 23.65 -17.75 -2.04
CA ILE A 12 22.30 -18.27 -2.27
C ILE A 12 21.54 -18.38 -0.94
N LEU A 13 22.17 -18.91 0.11
CA LEU A 13 21.52 -19.02 1.42
C LEU A 13 21.12 -17.66 1.99
N LEU A 14 21.96 -16.64 1.85
CA LEU A 14 21.67 -15.28 2.30
C LEU A 14 20.51 -14.63 1.54
N SER A 15 20.34 -14.92 0.25
CA SER A 15 19.21 -14.36 -0.52
C SER A 15 17.82 -14.79 -0.03
N PHE A 16 17.70 -15.94 0.65
CA PHE A 16 16.43 -16.39 1.23
C PHE A 16 16.01 -15.62 2.49
N PHE A 17 16.95 -14.95 3.17
CA PHE A 17 16.66 -14.20 4.40
C PHE A 17 16.13 -12.77 4.17
N PHE A 18 16.13 -12.29 2.93
CA PHE A 18 15.71 -10.91 2.59
C PHE A 18 14.29 -10.81 2.00
N THR A 19 13.46 -11.86 2.13
CA THR A 19 12.08 -11.78 1.64
C THR A 19 11.23 -10.98 2.63
N SER A 20 10.81 -9.79 2.22
CA SER A 20 9.80 -9.02 2.96
C SER A 20 8.43 -9.62 2.66
N THR A 21 7.76 -10.20 3.65
CA THR A 21 6.38 -10.66 3.46
C THR A 21 5.46 -9.45 3.38
N VAL A 22 4.99 -9.14 2.19
CA VAL A 22 3.94 -8.13 1.98
C VAL A 22 2.59 -8.82 2.10
N TYR A 23 1.77 -8.41 3.04
CA TYR A 23 0.41 -8.92 3.21
C TYR A 23 -0.56 -7.94 2.55
N GLY A 24 -1.19 -8.34 1.45
CA GLY A 24 -2.45 -7.76 1.00
C GLY A 24 -3.58 -8.50 1.68
N THR A 25 -4.22 -7.89 2.68
CA THR A 25 -5.42 -8.42 3.32
C THR A 25 -6.47 -7.32 3.30
N THR A 26 -7.73 -7.67 3.06
CA THR A 26 -8.82 -6.72 3.30
C THR A 26 -8.87 -6.46 4.80
N TRP A 27 -9.17 -5.22 5.19
CA TRP A 27 -9.34 -4.89 6.61
C TRP A 27 -10.55 -5.60 7.21
N GLU A 28 -11.51 -6.01 6.37
CA GLU A 28 -12.73 -6.75 6.73
C GLU A 28 -12.43 -8.11 7.36
N ASP A 29 -11.30 -8.73 7.02
CA ASP A 29 -10.89 -10.03 7.55
C ASP A 29 -10.11 -9.92 8.88
N LEU A 30 -9.87 -8.70 9.37
CA LEU A 30 -9.15 -8.44 10.61
C LEU A 30 -10.07 -7.80 11.67
N LYS A 31 -9.82 -8.13 12.93
CA LYS A 31 -10.43 -7.37 14.03
C LYS A 31 -9.90 -5.93 14.03
N PRO A 32 -10.72 -4.92 14.34
CA PRO A 32 -10.29 -3.52 14.36
C PRO A 32 -9.03 -3.26 15.20
N GLU A 33 -8.88 -3.95 16.33
CA GLU A 33 -7.71 -3.81 17.20
C GLU A 33 -6.44 -4.32 16.55
N GLU A 34 -6.54 -5.35 15.69
CA GLU A 34 -5.40 -5.86 14.93
C GLU A 34 -4.99 -4.89 13.82
N VAL A 35 -5.96 -4.25 13.15
CA VAL A 35 -5.70 -3.20 12.16
C VAL A 35 -4.94 -2.05 12.82
N ILE A 36 -5.43 -1.54 13.96
CA ILE A 36 -4.77 -0.46 14.71
C ILE A 36 -3.37 -0.86 15.17
N LYS A 37 -3.18 -2.11 15.61
CA LYS A 37 -1.87 -2.61 16.06
C LYS A 37 -0.87 -2.68 14.90
N ARG A 38 -1.28 -3.13 13.72
CA ARG A 38 -0.42 -3.36 12.56
C ARG A 38 -0.15 -2.09 11.75
N ALA A 39 -1.11 -1.17 11.69
CA ALA A 39 -1.00 0.04 10.88
C ALA A 39 0.04 1.00 11.45
N THR A 40 0.92 1.51 10.61
CA THR A 40 1.84 2.61 10.97
C THR A 40 1.12 3.95 10.96
N ILE A 41 0.23 4.14 9.97
CA ILE A 41 -0.56 5.36 9.75
C ILE A 41 -2.03 4.94 9.60
N VAL A 42 -2.94 5.72 10.19
CA VAL A 42 -4.39 5.57 10.02
C VAL A 42 -4.97 6.95 9.74
N VAL A 43 -5.60 7.08 8.57
CA VAL A 43 -6.19 8.33 8.08
C VAL A 43 -7.60 8.07 7.55
N GLU A 44 -8.42 9.10 7.59
CA GLU A 44 -9.68 9.21 6.88
C GLU A 44 -9.56 10.37 5.89
N GLY A 45 -10.10 10.18 4.70
CA GLY A 45 -9.94 11.12 3.61
C GLY A 45 -10.58 10.61 2.32
N LYS A 46 -10.31 11.33 1.24
CA LYS A 46 -10.92 11.09 -0.06
C LYS A 46 -9.91 11.11 -1.19
N PHE A 47 -10.14 10.27 -2.20
CA PHE A 47 -9.44 10.33 -3.46
C PHE A 47 -9.80 11.62 -4.21
N ASP A 48 -8.78 12.29 -4.75
CA ASP A 48 -8.96 13.31 -5.76
C ASP A 48 -8.73 12.72 -7.16
N PHE A 49 -9.81 12.20 -7.75
CA PHE A 49 -9.78 11.60 -9.08
C PHE A 49 -9.55 12.60 -10.23
N SER A 50 -9.37 13.90 -9.95
CA SER A 50 -8.90 14.86 -10.95
C SER A 50 -7.38 14.78 -11.18
N THR A 51 -6.65 14.20 -10.24
CA THR A 51 -5.22 13.89 -10.38
C THR A 51 -5.02 12.55 -11.06
N HIS A 52 -3.86 12.32 -11.68
CA HIS A 52 -3.56 11.03 -12.30
C HIS A 52 -2.04 10.85 -12.43
N TYR A 53 -1.48 9.84 -11.76
CA TYR A 53 -0.08 9.48 -11.83
C TYR A 53 0.08 8.07 -12.42
N THR A 54 0.67 7.98 -13.62
CA THR A 54 0.90 6.72 -14.36
C THR A 54 2.31 6.17 -14.23
N ASP A 55 3.25 6.95 -13.68
CA ASP A 55 4.67 6.61 -13.72
C ASP A 55 4.96 5.37 -12.85
N GLY A 56 5.13 4.22 -13.50
CA GLY A 56 5.57 2.97 -12.89
C GLY A 56 4.48 2.03 -12.37
N ALA A 57 3.20 2.37 -12.56
CA ALA A 57 2.10 1.50 -12.14
C ALA A 57 1.80 0.43 -13.22
N SER A 58 1.55 -0.82 -12.78
CA SER A 58 1.01 -1.85 -13.68
C SER A 58 -0.27 -1.33 -14.32
N GLY A 59 -0.50 -1.57 -15.61
CA GLY A 59 -1.43 -0.80 -16.46
C GLY A 59 -2.91 -0.66 -16.05
N LEU A 60 -3.32 -1.17 -14.88
CA LEU A 60 -4.65 -0.99 -14.29
C LEU A 60 -4.63 -0.25 -12.95
N THR A 61 -3.47 -0.07 -12.33
CA THR A 61 -3.33 0.63 -11.06
C THR A 61 -2.92 2.08 -11.37
N ILE A 62 -3.64 3.04 -10.82
CA ILE A 62 -3.39 4.46 -11.05
C ILE A 62 -3.20 5.15 -9.71
N GLY A 63 -2.13 5.95 -9.59
CA GLY A 63 -1.92 6.81 -8.43
C GLY A 63 -2.81 8.05 -8.51
N TYR A 64 -3.42 8.38 -7.37
CA TYR A 64 -4.25 9.57 -7.17
C TYR A 64 -3.82 10.26 -5.88
N ASP A 65 -3.93 11.59 -5.83
CA ASP A 65 -3.84 12.32 -4.58
C ASP A 65 -4.97 11.89 -3.64
N PHE A 66 -4.63 11.73 -2.37
CA PHE A 66 -5.55 11.38 -1.30
C PHE A 66 -5.58 12.51 -0.28
N LYS A 67 -6.71 13.24 -0.26
CA LYS A 67 -6.96 14.35 0.64
C LYS A 67 -7.33 13.82 2.00
N VAL A 68 -6.42 13.94 2.97
CA VAL A 68 -6.66 13.52 4.34
C VAL A 68 -7.50 14.57 5.07
N ASP A 69 -8.66 14.14 5.56
CA ASP A 69 -9.55 14.95 6.39
C ASP A 69 -9.20 14.78 7.88
N LYS A 70 -8.73 13.59 8.28
CA LYS A 70 -8.42 13.29 9.67
C LYS A 70 -7.31 12.25 9.82
N LEU A 71 -6.34 12.55 10.70
CA LEU A 71 -5.28 11.64 11.12
C LEU A 71 -5.65 11.00 12.47
N TYR A 72 -5.75 9.66 12.51
CA TYR A 72 -6.03 8.89 13.72
C TYR A 72 -4.76 8.32 14.37
N LYS A 73 -3.74 8.00 13.56
CA LYS A 73 -2.45 7.45 14.00
C LYS A 73 -1.35 7.81 13.01
N GLY A 74 -0.17 8.16 13.51
CA GLY A 74 1.00 8.47 12.70
C GLY A 74 1.52 9.87 12.96
N HIS A 75 2.13 10.47 11.95
CA HIS A 75 2.62 11.86 11.92
C HIS A 75 1.99 12.58 10.73
N GLU A 76 2.03 13.90 10.74
CA GLU A 76 1.58 14.73 9.61
C GLU A 76 2.50 14.53 8.39
N PHE A 77 1.94 14.61 7.20
CA PHE A 77 2.62 14.45 5.91
C PHE A 77 2.02 15.44 4.92
N ASP A 78 2.83 15.91 3.97
CA ASP A 78 2.43 16.98 3.06
C ASP A 78 1.51 16.48 1.94
N LEU A 79 1.69 15.23 1.50
CA LEU A 79 0.89 14.62 0.42
C LEU A 79 0.87 13.10 0.57
N ILE A 80 -0.31 12.50 0.45
CA ILE A 80 -0.45 11.06 0.26
C ILE A 80 -0.91 10.82 -1.17
N MET A 81 -0.13 10.04 -1.91
CA MET A 81 -0.60 9.40 -3.13
C MET A 81 -1.05 7.98 -2.80
N VAL A 82 -2.29 7.63 -3.13
CA VAL A 82 -2.83 6.27 -2.98
C VAL A 82 -3.14 5.73 -4.37
N ALA A 83 -2.78 4.48 -4.60
CA ALA A 83 -3.08 3.82 -5.84
C ALA A 83 -4.45 3.11 -5.77
N ALA A 84 -5.27 3.29 -6.79
CA ALA A 84 -6.52 2.56 -6.96
C ALA A 84 -6.43 1.69 -8.22
N ASP A 85 -7.11 0.54 -8.22
CA ASP A 85 -7.41 -0.16 -9.46
C ASP A 85 -8.43 0.65 -10.23
N GLU A 86 -8.18 0.89 -11.52
CA GLU A 86 -9.05 1.72 -12.33
C GLU A 86 -10.41 1.08 -12.58
N ASN A 87 -10.51 -0.24 -12.48
CA ASN A 87 -11.80 -0.91 -12.54
C ASN A 87 -12.65 -0.61 -11.29
N ASP A 88 -12.04 -0.21 -10.18
CA ASP A 88 -12.73 0.13 -8.94
C ASP A 88 -13.08 1.62 -8.83
N LYS A 89 -12.57 2.49 -9.71
CA LYS A 89 -12.72 3.95 -9.58
C LYS A 89 -14.16 4.39 -9.44
N GLU A 90 -15.05 3.96 -10.34
CA GLU A 90 -16.48 4.35 -10.30
C GLU A 90 -17.14 3.91 -8.98
N TRP A 91 -16.77 2.73 -8.48
CA TRP A 91 -17.27 2.22 -7.21
C TRP A 91 -16.76 3.06 -6.03
N ILE A 92 -15.45 3.36 -6.00
CA ILE A 92 -14.81 4.18 -4.97
C ILE A 92 -15.38 5.61 -4.96
N GLU A 93 -15.60 6.21 -6.14
CA GLU A 93 -16.19 7.54 -6.27
C GLU A 93 -17.63 7.56 -5.76
N LYS A 94 -18.44 6.57 -6.13
CA LYS A 94 -19.80 6.42 -5.64
C LYS A 94 -19.84 6.22 -4.13
N HIS A 95 -18.96 5.41 -3.56
CA HIS A 95 -18.90 5.15 -2.12
C HIS A 95 -18.64 6.46 -1.37
N GLN A 96 -17.57 7.19 -1.72
CA GLN A 96 -17.20 8.45 -1.06
C GLN A 96 -18.25 9.56 -1.19
N ASN A 97 -19.03 9.57 -2.27
CA ASN A 97 -20.14 10.51 -2.49
C ASN A 97 -21.38 10.17 -1.64
N ASN A 98 -21.46 8.97 -1.06
CA ASN A 98 -22.54 8.54 -0.17
C ASN A 98 -22.17 8.63 1.33
N ASN A 99 -21.26 9.53 1.69
CA ASN A 99 -20.76 9.79 3.06
C ASN A 99 -19.83 8.73 3.66
N GLY A 100 -19.00 8.11 2.82
CA GLY A 100 -18.15 7.01 3.23
C GLY A 100 -18.47 5.84 2.35
#